data_AF-A0A366DHU7-F1
#
_entry.id   AF-A0A366DHU7-F1
#
_cell.length_a   1.000
_cell.length_b   1.000
_cell.length_c   1.000
_cell.angle_alpha   90.00
_cell.angle_beta   90.00
_cell.angle_gamma   90.00
#
_symmetry.space_group_name_H-M   'P 1'
#
loop_
_entity.id
_entity.type
_entity.pdbx_description
1 polymer ?
#
loop_
_entity_poly.entity_id
_entity_poly.type
_entity_poly.pdbx_seq_one_letter_code
_entity_poly.pdbx_strand_id
1 'polypeptide(L)'
;MGMDCISADGGLTAELGFVTIKIHEDTIKQLLLDAVDASSEEPSIKELLKAKIKSGTVEMLSRLLTEDLRKGLSQMPNAALWLRTQLGL
;
A
#
# COMPACT_ATOMS: atom_id res chain seq x y z
N MET A 1 3.09 -27.88 -41.31
CA MET A 1 4.20 -26.95 -41.02
C MET A 1 3.68 -25.56 -41.32
N GLY A 2 3.57 -24.62 -40.40
CA GLY A 2 3.82 -24.56 -38.96
C GLY A 2 3.15 -23.28 -38.47
N MET A 3 2.63 -23.29 -37.25
CA MET A 3 2.17 -22.07 -36.58
C MET A 3 3.31 -21.06 -36.56
N ASP A 4 3.11 -19.90 -37.18
CA ASP A 4 3.99 -18.75 -36.98
C ASP A 4 3.16 -17.63 -36.36
N CYS A 5 3.02 -17.73 -35.03
CA CYS A 5 2.59 -16.65 -34.17
C CYS A 5 3.71 -15.62 -34.04
N ILE A 6 3.99 -14.84 -35.08
CA ILE A 6 4.76 -13.60 -34.95
C ILE A 6 3.78 -12.43 -35.01
N SER A 7 3.29 -12.07 -33.83
CA SER A 7 2.80 -10.71 -33.62
C SER A 7 4.01 -9.78 -33.76
N ALA A 8 3.86 -8.70 -34.52
CA ALA A 8 4.93 -7.72 -34.78
C ALA A 8 5.37 -6.93 -33.54
N ASP A 9 4.78 -7.22 -32.37
CA ASP A 9 5.13 -6.66 -31.08
C ASP A 9 6.14 -7.57 -30.36
N GLY A 10 7.34 -7.67 -30.92
CA GLY A 10 8.47 -8.39 -30.35
C GLY A 10 9.04 -7.71 -29.10
N GLY A 11 8.20 -7.43 -28.10
CA GLY A 11 8.54 -6.71 -26.89
C GLY A 11 7.75 -7.20 -25.67
N LEU A 12 8.02 -8.42 -25.21
CA LEU A 12 7.53 -8.92 -23.91
C LEU A 12 8.11 -8.17 -22.70
N THR A 13 8.81 -7.06 -22.91
CA THR A 13 8.97 -6.02 -21.91
C THR A 13 7.88 -4.98 -22.15
N ALA A 14 6.64 -5.33 -21.81
CA ALA A 14 5.76 -4.29 -21.27
C ALA A 14 6.61 -3.62 -20.19
N GLU A 15 7.06 -2.40 -20.47
CA GLU A 15 7.61 -1.50 -19.49
C GLU A 15 6.65 -1.55 -18.30
N LEU A 16 6.96 -2.36 -17.29
CA LEU A 16 6.34 -2.23 -16.00
C LEU A 16 6.83 -0.86 -15.53
N GLY A 17 6.09 0.18 -15.90
CA GLY A 17 6.22 1.52 -15.38
C GLY A 17 5.90 1.44 -13.90
N PHE A 18 6.85 0.95 -13.11
CA PHE A 18 6.84 1.20 -11.70
C PHE A 18 6.98 2.71 -11.58
N VAL A 19 5.85 3.39 -11.41
CA VAL A 19 5.88 4.75 -10.90
C VAL A 19 6.42 4.59 -9.48
N THR A 20 7.71 4.86 -9.28
CA THR A 20 8.29 4.94 -7.94
C THR A 20 7.69 6.16 -7.27
N ILE A 21 6.55 5.96 -6.61
CA ILE A 21 5.93 6.98 -5.77
C ILE A 21 6.84 7.11 -4.55
N LYS A 22 7.66 8.17 -4.53
CA LYS A 22 8.47 8.52 -3.35
C LYS A 22 7.54 9.13 -2.31
N ILE A 23 7.03 8.30 -1.41
CA ILE A 23 6.33 8.80 -0.23
C ILE A 23 7.39 9.28 0.76
N HIS A 24 7.27 10.53 1.21
CA HIS A 24 8.16 11.08 2.22
C HIS A 24 7.96 10.37 3.56
N GLU A 25 9.04 10.21 4.33
CA GLU A 25 8.99 9.62 5.68
C GLU A 25 7.93 10.30 6.55
N ASP A 26 7.88 11.63 6.51
CA ASP A 26 6.93 12.41 7.29
C ASP A 26 5.49 12.04 6.93
N THR A 27 5.18 11.88 5.64
CA THR A 27 3.85 11.47 5.19
C THR A 27 3.46 10.08 5.72
N ILE A 28 4.39 9.13 5.71
CA ILE A 28 4.18 7.79 6.27
C ILE A 28 3.90 7.87 7.77
N LYS A 29 4.69 8.66 8.51
CA LYS A 29 4.52 8.86 9.95
C LYS A 29 3.17 9.52 10.25
N GLN A 30 2.81 10.58 9.53
CA GLN A 30 1.53 11.27 9.71
C GLN A 30 0.34 10.34 9.48
N LEU A 31 0.36 9.54 8.41
CA LEU A 31 -0.73 8.61 8.10
C LEU A 31 -0.95 7.58 9.22
N LEU A 32 0.13 7.04 9.79
CA LEU A 32 0.06 6.10 10.91
C LEU A 32 -0.40 6.78 12.21
N LEU A 33 0.04 8.02 12.45
CA LEU A 33 -0.39 8.78 13.64
C LEU A 33 -1.89 9.10 13.58
N ASP A 34 -2.39 9.47 12.40
CA ASP A 34 -3.81 9.74 12.16
C ASP A 34 -4.66 8.47 12.37
N ALA A 35 -4.19 7.33 11.83
CA ALA A 35 -4.85 6.03 12.05
C ALA A 35 -4.92 5.64 13.55
N VAL A 36 -3.87 5.91 14.32
CA VAL A 36 -3.87 5.67 15.78
C VAL A 36 -4.81 6.64 16.50
N ASP A 37 -4.91 7.88 16.05
CA ASP A 37 -5.80 8.88 16.64
C ASP A 37 -7.27 8.50 16.43
N ALA A 38 -7.60 8.08 15.20
CA ALA A 38 -8.93 7.60 14.80
C ALA A 38 -9.34 6.26 15.44
N SER A 39 -8.38 5.47 15.92
CA SER A 39 -8.67 4.19 16.58
C SER A 39 -9.38 4.38 17.93
N SER A 40 -10.19 3.42 18.36
CA SER A 40 -10.92 3.47 19.64
C SER A 40 -10.14 2.87 20.82
N GLU A 41 -8.81 2.90 20.74
CA GLU A 41 -7.89 2.35 21.75
C GLU A 41 -7.79 3.24 23.00
N GLU A 42 -7.36 2.66 24.13
CA GLU A 42 -7.11 3.41 25.38
C GLU A 42 -6.00 4.48 25.18
N PRO A 43 -6.11 5.67 25.79
CA PRO A 43 -5.09 6.73 25.69
C PRO A 43 -3.66 6.26 25.98
N SER A 44 -3.46 5.39 26.97
CA SER A 44 -2.16 4.81 27.32
C SER A 44 -1.53 4.05 26.14
N ILE A 45 -2.35 3.28 25.43
CA ILE A 45 -1.91 2.47 24.28
C ILE A 45 -1.67 3.36 23.06
N LYS A 46 -2.52 4.37 22.85
CA LYS A 46 -2.32 5.38 21.79
C LYS A 46 -0.98 6.10 21.94
N GLU A 47 -0.61 6.51 23.15
CA GLU A 47 0.66 7.19 23.40
C GLU A 47 1.87 6.28 23.09
N LEU A 48 1.81 5.02 23.48
CA LEU A 48 2.85 4.03 23.17
C LEU A 48 2.97 3.79 21.66
N LEU A 49 1.85 3.66 20.95
CA LEU A 49 1.81 3.50 19.49
C LEU A 49 2.40 4.73 18.79
N LYS A 50 1.99 5.94 19.20
CA LYS A 50 2.53 7.21 18.67
C LYS A 50 4.05 7.31 18.91
N ALA A 51 4.54 6.91 20.09
CA ALA A 51 5.97 6.88 20.38
C ALA A 51 6.74 5.89 19.48
N LYS A 52 6.17 4.69 19.26
CA LYS A 52 6.74 3.66 18.38
C LYS A 52 6.83 4.14 16.93
N ILE A 53 5.78 4.82 16.43
CA ILE A 53 5.74 5.38 15.07
C ILE A 53 6.79 6.49 14.90
N LYS A 54 6.92 7.38 15.89
CA LYS A 54 7.91 8.47 15.86
C LYS A 54 9.35 7.96 15.88
N SER A 55 9.60 6.87 16.61
CA SER A 55 10.93 6.25 16.75
C SER A 55 11.29 5.27 15.60
N GLY A 56 10.30 4.86 14.80
CA GLY A 56 10.50 3.89 13.72
C GLY A 56 11.20 4.47 12.48
N THR A 57 11.99 3.62 11.81
CA THR A 57 12.64 3.91 10.52
C THR A 57 11.63 3.89 9.38
N VAL A 58 11.82 4.70 8.32
CA VAL A 58 11.02 4.68 7.07
C VAL A 58 10.68 3.26 6.61
N GLU A 59 11.69 2.40 6.53
CA GLU A 59 11.56 1.04 6.00
C GLU A 59 10.59 0.20 6.83
N MET A 60 10.70 0.28 8.16
CA MET A 60 9.81 -0.41 9.09
C MET A 60 8.36 0.07 8.92
N LEU A 61 8.16 1.39 8.88
CA LEU A 61 6.82 1.99 8.79
C LEU A 61 6.18 1.71 7.42
N SER A 62 6.95 1.76 6.34
CA SER A 62 6.51 1.43 4.99
C SER A 62 6.08 -0.04 4.88
N ARG A 63 6.87 -0.94 5.47
CA ARG A 63 6.53 -2.37 5.53
C ARG A 63 5.25 -2.61 6.32
N LEU A 64 5.11 -1.97 7.48
CA LEU A 64 3.90 -2.07 8.30
C LEU A 64 2.66 -1.62 7.52
N LEU A 65 2.71 -0.43 6.91
CA LEU A 65 1.62 0.08 6.07
C LEU A 65 1.26 -0.87 4.93
N THR A 66 2.26 -1.45 4.26
CA THR A 66 2.03 -2.37 3.14
C THR A 66 1.35 -3.67 3.61
N GLU A 67 1.78 -4.20 4.76
CA GLU A 67 1.16 -5.39 5.35
C GLU A 67 -0.26 -5.11 5.84
N ASP A 68 -0.49 -3.98 6.50
CA ASP A 68 -1.81 -3.54 6.94
C ASP A 68 -2.76 -3.33 5.78
N LEU A 69 -2.33 -2.65 4.71
CA LEU A 69 -3.11 -2.46 3.49
C LEU A 69 -3.47 -3.81 2.87
N ARG A 70 -2.51 -4.74 2.78
CA ARG A 70 -2.75 -6.09 2.24
C ARG A 70 -3.77 -6.83 3.08
N LYS A 71 -3.63 -6.84 4.41
CA LYS A 71 -4.56 -7.50 5.33
C LYS A 71 -5.95 -6.88 5.23
N GLY A 72 -6.05 -5.55 5.19
CA GLY A 72 -7.31 -4.82 5.03
C GLY A 72 -8.02 -5.19 3.74
N LEU A 73 -7.32 -5.17 2.61
CA LEU A 73 -7.89 -5.58 1.31
C LEU A 73 -8.29 -7.06 1.30
N SER A 74 -7.51 -7.95 1.94
CA SER A 74 -7.85 -9.37 2.02
C SER A 74 -9.08 -9.66 2.91
N GLN A 75 -9.36 -8.81 3.90
CA GLN A 75 -10.54 -8.96 4.77
C GLN A 75 -11.78 -8.27 4.20
N MET A 76 -11.63 -7.40 3.20
CA MET A 76 -12.73 -6.62 2.65
C MET A 76 -13.53 -7.47 1.64
N PRO A 77 -14.84 -7.70 1.87
CA PRO A 77 -15.68 -8.37 0.89
C PRO A 77 -15.77 -7.51 -0.38
N ASN A 78 -15.57 -8.11 -1.54
CA ASN A 78 -15.55 -7.43 -2.83
C ASN A 78 -14.44 -6.37 -2.98
N ALA A 79 -13.26 -6.57 -2.38
CA ALA A 79 -12.12 -5.66 -2.51
C ALA A 79 -11.81 -5.27 -3.98
N ALA A 80 -11.91 -6.22 -4.91
CA ALA A 80 -11.72 -5.96 -6.34
C ALA A 80 -12.77 -4.99 -6.92
N LEU A 81 -14.04 -5.09 -6.49
CA LEU A 81 -15.10 -4.17 -6.92
C LEU A 81 -14.91 -2.77 -6.34
N TRP A 82 -14.51 -2.69 -5.07
CA TRP A 82 -14.19 -1.42 -4.43
C TRP A 82 -13.02 -0.73 -5.12
N LEU A 83 -11.92 -1.46 -5.39
CA LEU A 83 -10.77 -0.97 -6.13
C LEU A 83 -11.15 -0.49 -7.54
N ARG A 84 -11.98 -1.28 -8.24
CA ARG A 84 -12.51 -0.91 -9.55
C ARG A 84 -13.25 0.43 -9.49
N THR A 85 -14.10 0.61 -8.49
CA THR A 85 -14.86 1.86 -8.28
C THR A 85 -13.96 3.05 -7.98
N GLN A 86 -12.93 2.88 -7.13
CA GLN A 86 -12.00 3.96 -6.79
C GLN A 86 -11.10 4.37 -7.96
N LEU A 87 -10.74 3.41 -8.83
CA LEU A 87 -9.90 3.65 -10.01
C LEU A 87 -10.69 4.11 -11.23
N GLY A 88 -12.02 4.20 -11.14
CA GLY A 88 -12.89 4.58 -12.26
C GLY A 88 -12.94 3.54 -13.40
N LEU A 89 -12.73 2.27 -13.05
CA LEU A 89 -12.75 1.11 -13.96
C LEU A 89 -14.11 0.38 -13.95
#